data_AF-A0A946A6H5-F1
#
_entry.id   AF-A0A946A6H5-F1
#
_cell.length_a   1.000
_cell.length_b   1.000
_cell.length_c   1.000
_cell.angle_alpha   90.00
_cell.angle_beta   90.00
_cell.angle_gamma   90.00
#
_symmetry.space_group_name_H-M   'P 1'
#
loop_
_entity.id
_entity.type
_entity.pdbx_description
1 polymer ?
#
loop_
_entity_poly.entity_id
_entity_poly.type
_entity_poly.pdbx_seq_one_letter_code
_entity_poly.pdbx_strand_id
1 'polypeptide(L)'
;MKLKPIAFTVDTLEQAENVIIENKHFKIKPILHFKNYLTEGFGCDFILTFKNILISKFGRYSFKLYVDCGFNNGLSINLATKKIEYIKLRGSSIMLSKIKNIANKNSISLNPSFNIVDCRNRRNIHSKLIKLYSKD
;
A
#
# COMPACT_ATOMS: atom_id res chain seq x y z
N MET A 1 -5.50 18.76 -14.31
CA MET A 1 -5.59 18.15 -12.96
C MET A 1 -4.68 16.92 -12.95
N LYS A 2 -3.64 16.83 -12.10
CA LYS A 2 -2.77 15.64 -12.08
C LYS A 2 -3.57 14.43 -11.60
N LEU A 3 -3.59 13.35 -12.39
CA LEU A 3 -4.21 12.09 -12.00
C LEU A 3 -3.58 11.58 -10.70
N LYS A 4 -4.41 11.20 -9.72
CA LYS A 4 -3.92 10.63 -8.46
C LYS A 4 -3.29 9.27 -8.75
N PRO A 5 -2.15 8.92 -8.13
CA PRO A 5 -1.58 7.59 -8.28
C PRO A 5 -2.58 6.52 -7.83
N ILE A 6 -2.54 5.36 -8.49
CA ILE A 6 -3.45 4.25 -8.21
C ILE A 6 -2.83 3.34 -7.15
N ALA A 7 -3.65 2.95 -6.17
CA ALA A 7 -3.32 1.92 -5.20
C ALA A 7 -4.31 0.76 -5.30
N PHE A 8 -3.82 -0.47 -5.22
CA PHE A 8 -4.59 -1.69 -5.45
C PHE A 8 -4.83 -2.40 -4.13
N THR A 9 -6.09 -2.53 -3.71
CA THR A 9 -6.43 -3.26 -2.48
C THR A 9 -6.26 -4.75 -2.70
N VAL A 10 -5.45 -5.39 -1.85
CA VAL A 10 -5.14 -6.82 -1.90
C VAL A 10 -5.27 -7.44 -0.51
N ASP A 11 -5.81 -8.65 -0.46
CA ASP A 11 -5.98 -9.42 0.78
C ASP A 11 -5.08 -10.65 0.83
N THR A 12 -4.68 -11.18 -0.33
CA THR A 12 -3.86 -12.39 -0.44
C THR A 12 -2.57 -12.15 -1.20
N LEU A 13 -1.59 -13.02 -0.98
CA LEU A 13 -0.34 -13.02 -1.75
C LEU A 13 -0.61 -13.15 -3.24
N GLU A 14 -1.44 -14.11 -3.65
CA GLU A 14 -1.80 -14.31 -5.06
C GLU A 14 -2.35 -13.04 -5.72
N GLN A 15 -3.24 -12.31 -5.04
CA GLN A 15 -3.75 -11.03 -5.55
C GLN A 15 -2.64 -10.00 -5.71
N ALA A 16 -1.75 -9.88 -4.73
CA ALA A 16 -0.61 -8.97 -4.79
C ALA A 16 0.36 -9.33 -5.93
N GLU A 17 0.66 -10.61 -6.10
CA GLU A 17 1.49 -11.13 -7.17
C GLU A 17 0.90 -10.81 -8.55
N ASN A 18 -0.40 -11.07 -8.74
CA ASN A 18 -1.10 -10.75 -9.97
C ASN A 18 -1.07 -9.24 -10.26
N VAL A 19 -1.30 -8.38 -9.25
CA VAL A 19 -1.15 -6.93 -9.43
C VAL A 19 0.26 -6.56 -9.89
N ILE A 20 1.30 -7.13 -9.30
CA ILE A 20 2.70 -6.85 -9.67
C ILE A 20 2.98 -7.29 -11.11
N ILE A 21 2.63 -8.52 -11.46
CA ILE A 21 2.86 -9.09 -12.79
C ILE A 21 2.15 -8.25 -13.85
N GLU A 22 0.87 -7.96 -13.63
CA GLU A 22 0.06 -7.25 -14.61
C GLU A 22 0.54 -5.81 -14.82
N ASN A 23 0.97 -5.13 -13.76
CA ASN A 23 1.50 -3.76 -13.86
C ASN A 23 2.88 -3.70 -14.56
N LYS A 24 3.66 -4.78 -14.58
CA LYS A 24 4.94 -4.81 -15.32
C LYS A 24 4.74 -4.57 -16.82
N HIS A 25 3.64 -5.05 -17.41
CA HIS A 25 3.33 -4.83 -18.83
C HIS A 25 3.16 -3.34 -19.16
N PHE A 26 2.72 -2.54 -18.19
CA PHE A 26 2.53 -1.10 -18.33
C PHE A 26 3.75 -0.29 -17.85
N LYS A 27 4.82 -0.94 -17.39
CA LYS A 27 6.02 -0.31 -16.79
C LYS A 27 5.69 0.60 -15.60
N ILE A 28 4.57 0.34 -14.91
CA ILE A 28 4.13 1.10 -13.74
C ILE A 28 4.51 0.33 -12.49
N LYS A 29 5.02 1.04 -11.48
CA LYS A 29 5.27 0.47 -10.15
C LYS A 29 3.97 0.50 -9.34
N PRO A 30 3.33 -0.66 -9.06
CA PRO A 30 2.08 -0.69 -8.31
C PRO A 30 2.29 -0.32 -6.85
N ILE A 31 1.25 0.26 -6.26
CA ILE A 31 1.12 0.48 -4.82
C ILE A 31 0.12 -0.55 -4.30
N LEU A 32 0.58 -1.48 -3.47
CA LEU A 32 -0.27 -2.49 -2.84
C LEU A 32 -0.86 -1.92 -1.56
N HIS A 33 -2.19 -1.93 -1.48
CA HIS A 33 -2.95 -1.36 -0.39
C HIS A 33 -3.52 -2.45 0.52
N PHE A 34 -3.17 -2.39 1.80
CA PHE A 34 -3.68 -3.28 2.85
C PHE A 34 -4.70 -2.51 3.68
N LYS A 35 -5.92 -3.04 3.78
CA LYS A 35 -6.96 -2.47 4.65
C LYS A 35 -6.71 -2.82 6.12
N ASN A 36 -7.28 -2.01 7.01
CA ASN A 36 -7.07 -2.13 8.46
C ASN A 36 -7.49 -3.48 9.04
N TYR A 37 -8.53 -4.13 8.51
CA TYR A 37 -8.95 -5.44 9.02
C TYR A 37 -7.88 -6.53 8.83
N LEU A 38 -6.96 -6.38 7.88
CA LEU A 38 -5.81 -7.30 7.72
C LEU A 38 -4.72 -7.04 8.75
N THR A 39 -4.65 -5.84 9.33
CA THR A 39 -3.58 -5.44 10.24
C THR A 39 -4.01 -5.43 11.70
N GLU A 40 -5.30 -5.30 11.99
CA GLU A 40 -5.87 -5.29 13.35
C GLU A 40 -5.63 -6.60 14.12
N GLY A 41 -5.50 -7.74 13.43
CA GLY A 41 -5.26 -9.04 14.07
C GLY A 41 -3.81 -9.52 14.08
N PHE A 42 -2.97 -9.05 13.15
CA PHE A 42 -1.63 -9.62 12.92
C PHE A 42 -0.46 -8.64 13.16
N GLY A 43 -0.74 -7.35 13.36
CA GLY A 43 0.28 -6.34 13.65
C GLY A 43 1.23 -6.06 12.47
N CYS A 44 2.36 -5.43 12.77
CA CYS A 44 3.32 -5.01 11.73
C CYS A 44 4.11 -6.18 11.14
N ASP A 45 4.32 -7.26 11.90
CA ASP A 45 5.16 -8.38 11.46
C ASP A 45 4.53 -9.13 10.29
N PHE A 46 3.21 -9.23 10.24
CA PHE A 46 2.52 -9.75 9.06
C PHE A 46 2.82 -8.95 7.80
N ILE A 47 2.74 -7.61 7.87
CA ILE A 47 3.06 -6.75 6.71
C ILE A 47 4.52 -6.90 6.30
N LEU A 48 5.44 -7.03 7.25
CA LEU A 48 6.87 -7.22 6.96
C LEU A 48 7.16 -8.58 6.32
N THR A 49 6.56 -9.65 6.85
CA THR A 49 6.68 -10.99 6.26
C THR A 49 6.10 -11.03 4.86
N PHE A 50 4.91 -10.45 4.65
CA PHE A 50 4.29 -10.32 3.34
C PHE A 50 5.18 -9.55 2.36
N LYS A 51 5.75 -8.41 2.81
CA LYS A 51 6.73 -7.63 2.03
C LYS A 51 7.92 -8.50 1.63
N ASN A 52 8.50 -9.25 2.56
CA ASN A 52 9.70 -10.05 2.32
C ASN A 52 9.45 -11.16 1.29
N ILE A 53 8.30 -11.84 1.35
CA ILE A 53 7.90 -12.87 0.36
C ILE A 53 7.80 -12.26 -1.04
N LEU A 54 7.17 -11.10 -1.17
CA LEU A 54 7.08 -10.43 -2.47
C LEU A 54 8.44 -9.91 -2.96
N ILE A 55 9.29 -9.42 -2.06
CA ILE A 55 10.65 -8.97 -2.40
C ILE A 55 11.50 -10.14 -2.89
N SER A 56 11.43 -11.32 -2.28
CA SER A 56 12.19 -12.48 -2.74
C SER A 56 11.75 -12.94 -4.13
N LYS A 57 10.47 -12.75 -4.49
CA LYS A 57 9.92 -13.15 -5.79
C LYS A 57 10.15 -12.12 -6.90
N PHE A 58 10.02 -10.83 -6.62
CA PHE A 58 10.01 -9.78 -7.65
C PHE A 58 11.09 -8.71 -7.49
N GLY A 59 11.83 -8.72 -6.39
CA GLY A 59 12.84 -7.72 -6.05
C GLY A 59 12.26 -6.50 -5.32
N ARG A 60 13.12 -5.85 -4.52
CA ARG A 60 12.76 -4.73 -3.62
C ARG A 60 12.08 -3.55 -4.32
N TYR A 61 12.39 -3.31 -5.58
CA TYR A 61 11.93 -2.16 -6.32
C TYR A 61 10.75 -2.46 -7.24
N SER A 62 10.07 -3.60 -7.09
CA SER A 62 8.95 -3.97 -7.97
C SER A 62 7.60 -3.39 -7.54
N PHE A 63 7.42 -3.01 -6.27
CA PHE A 63 6.18 -2.44 -5.74
C PHE A 63 6.46 -1.44 -4.61
N LYS A 64 5.41 -0.78 -4.10
CA LYS A 64 5.39 -0.04 -2.84
C LYS A 64 4.22 -0.49 -1.98
N LEU A 65 4.32 -0.30 -0.67
CA LEU A 65 3.23 -0.63 0.26
C LEU A 65 2.50 0.60 0.75
N TYR A 66 1.18 0.47 0.85
CA TYR A 66 0.28 1.41 1.48
C TYR A 66 -0.58 0.70 2.51
N VAL A 67 -0.43 1.05 3.78
CA VAL A 67 -1.08 0.31 4.87
C VAL A 67 -2.05 1.20 5.61
N ASP A 68 -3.32 0.79 5.66
CA ASP A 68 -4.35 1.41 6.49
C ASP A 68 -4.22 0.92 7.93
N CYS A 69 -3.89 1.83 8.82
CA CYS A 69 -3.74 1.60 10.26
C CYS A 69 -5.02 1.92 11.03
N GLY A 70 -6.10 2.36 10.39
CA GLY A 70 -7.33 2.75 11.09
C GLY A 70 -7.04 3.85 12.11
N PHE A 71 -7.31 3.58 13.39
CA PHE A 71 -6.99 4.46 14.53
C PHE A 71 -5.77 3.97 15.35
N ASN A 72 -5.06 2.94 14.89
CA ASN A 72 -3.97 2.31 15.62
C ASN A 72 -2.67 3.12 15.45
N ASN A 73 -2.44 4.04 16.39
CA ASN A 73 -1.22 4.86 16.43
C ASN A 73 0.05 4.00 16.58
N GLY A 74 0.02 2.95 17.43
CA GLY A 74 1.18 2.09 17.67
C GLY A 74 1.64 1.37 16.39
N LEU A 75 0.69 0.79 15.66
CA LEU A 75 0.94 0.17 14.36
C LEU A 75 1.56 1.18 13.37
N SER A 76 0.99 2.39 13.28
CA SER A 76 1.49 3.41 12.36
C SER A 76 2.94 3.84 12.67
N ILE A 77 3.30 3.97 13.95
CA ILE A 77 4.67 4.31 14.38
C ILE A 77 5.63 3.17 14.05
N ASN A 78 5.21 1.92 14.30
CA ASN A 78 6.02 0.74 13.98
C ASN A 78 6.29 0.65 12.47
N LEU A 79 5.25 0.77 11.64
CA LEU A 79 5.40 0.74 10.18
C LEU A 79 6.23 1.92 9.66
N ALA A 80 6.12 3.11 10.25
CA ALA A 80 6.93 4.27 9.90
C ALA A 80 8.41 4.03 10.21
N THR A 81 8.71 3.49 11.39
CA THR A 81 10.08 3.15 11.82
C THR A 81 10.68 2.05 10.95
N LYS A 82 9.86 1.10 10.50
CA LYS A 82 10.24 0.04 9.56
C LYS A 82 10.24 0.50 8.09
N LYS A 83 10.05 1.81 7.84
CA LYS A 83 10.12 2.46 6.53
C LYS A 83 9.16 1.87 5.50
N ILE A 84 7.92 1.58 5.91
CA ILE A 84 6.82 1.29 4.98
C ILE A 84 6.43 2.59 4.25
N GLU A 85 6.39 2.54 2.93
CA GLU A 85 6.42 3.73 2.08
C GLU A 85 5.25 4.68 2.33
N TYR A 86 4.05 4.12 2.50
CA TYR A 86 2.82 4.88 2.68
C TYR A 86 1.99 4.33 3.84
N ILE A 87 1.51 5.23 4.70
CA ILE A 87 0.66 4.89 5.83
C ILE A 87 -0.61 5.72 5.78
N LYS A 88 -1.75 5.09 6.06
CA LYS A 88 -3.02 5.77 6.32
C LYS A 88 -3.40 5.62 7.77
N LEU A 89 -3.77 6.72 8.39
CA LEU A 89 -4.13 6.80 9.81
C LEU A 89 -5.23 7.84 10.01
N ARG A 90 -6.20 7.50 10.84
CA ARG A 90 -7.25 8.38 11.36
C ARG A 90 -6.95 8.71 12.82
N GLY A 91 -7.27 9.93 13.23
CA GLY A 91 -7.05 10.38 14.59
C GLY A 91 -7.23 11.89 14.70
N SER A 92 -7.02 12.42 15.90
CA SER A 92 -7.02 13.86 16.13
C SER A 92 -5.87 14.53 15.37
N SER A 93 -6.05 15.81 15.02
CA SER A 93 -5.02 16.62 14.35
C SER A 93 -3.68 16.63 15.11
N ILE A 94 -3.74 16.65 16.45
CA ILE A 94 -2.57 16.59 17.34
C ILE A 94 -1.82 15.26 17.22
N MET A 95 -2.53 14.13 17.16
CA MET A 95 -1.86 12.83 16.99
C MET A 95 -1.30 12.67 15.59
N LEU A 96 -2.06 13.09 14.56
CA LEU A 96 -1.61 13.05 13.18
C LEU A 96 -0.36 13.91 12.95
N SER A 97 -0.25 15.08 13.57
CA SER A 97 0.94 15.94 13.43
C SER A 97 2.19 15.30 14.05
N LYS A 98 2.06 14.69 15.24
CA LYS A 98 3.15 13.96 15.90
C LYS A 98 3.64 12.80 15.04
N ILE A 99 2.72 11.99 14.51
CA ILE A 99 3.07 10.83 13.68
C ILE A 99 3.62 11.29 12.31
N LYS A 100 3.13 12.41 11.77
CA LYS A 100 3.69 13.02 10.56
C LYS A 100 5.16 13.40 10.72
N ASN A 101 5.56 13.91 11.89
CA ASN A 101 6.97 14.21 12.16
C ASN A 101 7.83 12.95 12.17
N ILE A 102 7.35 11.86 12.77
CA ILE A 102 8.02 10.55 12.74
C ILE A 102 8.11 10.02 11.30
N ALA A 103 7.03 10.18 10.53
CA ALA A 103 6.97 9.76 9.14
C ALA A 103 8.00 10.52 8.28
N ASN A 104 8.05 11.85 8.40
CA ASN A 104 9.01 12.70 7.69
C ASN A 104 10.46 12.32 8.03
N LYS A 105 10.77 12.08 9.31
CA LYS A 105 12.10 11.63 9.76
C LYS A 105 12.52 10.30 9.13
N ASN A 106 11.57 9.41 8.87
CA ASN A 106 11.81 8.11 8.24
C ASN A 106 11.63 8.12 6.71
N SER A 107 11.39 9.30 6.11
CA SER A 107 11.16 9.49 4.67
C SER A 107 9.96 8.70 4.12
N ILE A 108 8.90 8.56 4.93
CA ILE A 108 7.63 7.91 4.53
C ILE A 108 6.51 8.94 4.45
N SER A 109 5.44 8.65 3.68
CA SER A 109 4.29 9.57 3.59
C SER A 109 3.12 9.10 4.46
N LEU A 110 2.63 9.99 5.32
CA LEU A 110 1.41 9.81 6.10
C LEU A 110 0.21 10.42 5.35
N ASN A 111 -0.86 9.65 5.22
CA ASN A 111 -2.12 10.01 4.55
C ASN A 111 -1.96 10.57 3.11
N PRO A 112 -1.15 9.95 2.23
CA PRO A 112 -1.15 10.33 0.82
C PRO A 112 -2.51 10.05 0.16
N SER A 113 -2.87 10.85 -0.85
CA SER A 113 -4.12 10.66 -1.59
C SER A 113 -3.90 9.75 -2.80
N PHE A 114 -4.61 8.62 -2.85
CA PHE A 114 -4.57 7.68 -3.97
C PHE A 114 -5.97 7.42 -4.53
N ASN A 115 -6.03 7.03 -5.81
CA ASN A 115 -7.21 6.40 -6.37
C ASN A 115 -7.18 4.91 -6.03
N ILE A 116 -8.11 4.44 -5.19
CA ILE A 116 -8.08 3.05 -4.70
C ILE A 116 -8.90 2.17 -5.64
N VAL A 117 -8.25 1.13 -6.17
CA VAL A 117 -8.89 0.08 -6.98
C VAL A 117 -8.98 -1.18 -6.14
N ASP A 118 -10.18 -1.74 -6.02
CA ASP A 118 -10.41 -2.96 -5.24
C ASP A 118 -10.21 -4.20 -6.13
N CYS A 119 -9.19 -5.02 -5.79
CA CYS A 119 -8.84 -6.24 -6.51
C CYS A 119 -9.32 -7.53 -5.81
N ARG A 120 -9.96 -7.44 -4.64
CA ARG A 120 -10.29 -8.61 -3.79
C ARG A 120 -11.22 -9.62 -4.46
N ASN A 121 -12.16 -9.14 -5.28
CA ASN A 121 -13.19 -9.98 -5.92
C ASN A 121 -12.98 -10.15 -7.43
N ARG A 122 -11.79 -9.82 -7.97
CA ARG A 122 -11.62 -9.72 -9.43
C ARG A 122 -10.75 -10.83 -9.99
N ARG A 123 -11.33 -11.61 -10.90
CA ARG A 123 -10.63 -12.66 -11.65
C ARG A 123 -9.73 -12.13 -12.77
N ASN A 124 -9.97 -10.92 -13.30
CA ASN A 124 -9.20 -10.38 -14.44
C ASN A 124 -8.69 -8.96 -14.14
N ILE A 125 -7.48 -8.89 -13.56
CA ILE A 125 -6.79 -7.62 -13.23
C ILE A 125 -6.31 -6.93 -14.52
N HIS A 126 -5.82 -7.69 -15.50
CA HIS A 126 -5.31 -7.19 -16.77
C HIS A 126 -6.28 -6.23 -17.48
N SER A 127 -7.52 -6.69 -17.72
CA SER A 127 -8.55 -5.90 -18.39
C SER A 127 -8.90 -4.60 -17.64
N LYS A 128 -8.77 -4.60 -16.31
CA LYS A 128 -8.99 -3.42 -15.48
C LYS A 128 -7.85 -2.42 -15.62
N LEU A 129 -6.60 -2.89 -15.66
CA LEU A 129 -5.43 -2.04 -15.88
C LEU A 129 -5.48 -1.39 -17.27
N ILE A 130 -5.86 -2.13 -18.32
CA ILE A 130 -6.11 -1.55 -19.65
C ILE A 130 -7.09 -0.38 -19.52
N LYS A 131 -8.26 -0.57 -18.92
CA LYS A 131 -9.26 0.51 -18.76
C LYS A 131 -8.77 1.70 -17.90
N LEU A 132 -7.81 1.48 -17.02
CA LEU A 132 -7.27 2.52 -16.12
C LEU A 132 -6.13 3.30 -16.77
N TYR A 133 -5.29 2.63 -17.56
CA TYR A 133 -4.08 3.21 -18.16
C TYR A 133 -4.27 3.60 -19.63
N SER A 134 -5.21 2.98 -20.35
CA SER A 134 -5.58 3.37 -21.73
C SER A 134 -6.57 4.54 -21.78
N LYS A 135 -6.73 5.28 -20.68
CA LYS A 135 -7.55 6.52 -20.63
C LYS A 135 -6.74 7.78 -20.96
N ASP A 136 -5.61 7.60 -21.63
CA ASP A 136 -4.84 8.68 -22.27
C ASP A 136 -5.35 8.92 -23.70
#